data_AF-A0A952TKR1-F1
#
_entry.id   AF-A0A952TKR1-F1
#
_cell.length_a   1.000
_cell.length_b   1.000
_cell.length_c   1.000
_cell.angle_alpha   90.00
_cell.angle_beta   90.00
_cell.angle_gamma   90.00
#
_symmetry.space_group_name_H-M   'P 1'
#
loop_
_entity.id
_entity.type
_entity.pdbx_description
1 polymer ?
#
loop_
_entity_poly.entity_id
_entity_poly.type
_entity_poly.pdbx_seq_one_letter_code
_entity_poly.pdbx_strand_id
1 'polypeptide(L)'
;MRQHSSLRNQRGQVIIEYILMMVVMLTLSFMIQKFLKSSEFIQKLSIQPWGRLNGMIQCGVWKPCGVEVKVPGMHPNTAERVLSLDPKTL
;
A
#
# COMPACT_ATOMS: atom_id res chain seq x y z
N MET A 1 54.65 5.35 29.17
CA MET A 1 54.45 3.95 29.60
C MET A 1 53.04 3.78 30.16
N ARG A 2 52.19 2.99 29.50
CA ARG A 2 51.17 2.09 30.08
C ARG A 2 50.27 1.62 28.94
N GLN A 3 50.64 0.48 28.33
CA GLN A 3 49.72 -0.30 27.52
C GLN A 3 48.72 -0.94 28.48
N HIS A 4 47.44 -0.59 28.37
CA HIS A 4 46.38 -1.30 29.07
C HIS A 4 46.34 -2.73 28.52
N SER A 5 46.62 -3.69 29.38
CA SER A 5 46.59 -5.12 29.09
C SER A 5 45.23 -5.51 28.53
N SER A 6 45.21 -5.95 27.26
CA SER A 6 44.08 -6.61 26.64
C SER A 6 43.68 -7.82 27.48
N LEU A 7 42.53 -7.74 28.15
CA LEU A 7 41.95 -8.85 28.90
C LEU A 7 41.49 -9.91 27.90
N ARG A 8 42.38 -10.85 27.63
CA ARG A 8 42.18 -11.99 26.74
C ARG A 8 41.32 -13.05 27.43
N ASN A 9 40.00 -12.80 27.49
CA ASN A 9 39.01 -13.84 27.80
C ASN A 9 37.94 -13.88 26.70
N GLN A 10 38.27 -14.58 25.60
CA GLN A 10 37.48 -14.59 24.36
C GLN A 10 36.32 -15.60 24.35
N ARG A 11 36.24 -16.51 25.34
CA ARG A 11 35.24 -17.60 25.33
C ARG A 11 33.82 -17.14 25.69
N GLY A 12 33.68 -16.08 26.48
CA GLY A 12 32.37 -15.51 26.85
C GLY A 12 31.90 -14.35 25.95
N GLN A 13 32.84 -13.67 25.28
CA GLN A 13 32.54 -12.51 24.43
C GLN A 13 31.70 -12.90 23.20
N VAL A 14 31.96 -14.07 22.62
CA VAL A 14 31.23 -14.57 21.44
C VAL A 14 29.74 -14.77 21.75
N ILE A 15 29.40 -15.29 22.94
CA ILE A 15 28.00 -15.50 23.34
C ILE A 15 27.29 -14.15 23.51
N ILE A 16 27.96 -13.19 24.15
CA ILE A 16 27.43 -11.84 24.36
C ILE A 16 27.22 -11.14 23.02
N GLU A 17 28.14 -11.30 22.07
CA GLU A 17 28.05 -10.73 20.73
C GLU A 17 26.87 -11.29 19.94
N TYR A 18 26.59 -12.59 20.03
CA TYR A 18 25.40 -13.18 19.40
C TYR A 18 24.10 -12.68 20.00
N ILE A 19 24.03 -12.52 21.33
CA ILE A 19 22.86 -11.95 22.00
C ILE A 19 22.65 -10.51 21.54
N LEU A 20 23.72 -9.73 21.43
CA LEU A 20 23.66 -8.35 20.98
C LEU A 20 23.18 -8.25 19.53
N MET A 21 23.69 -9.11 18.65
CA MET A 21 23.23 -9.21 17.25
C MET A 21 21.76 -9.63 17.14
N MET A 22 21.30 -10.56 17.99
CA MET A 22 19.89 -10.95 18.04
C MET A 22 18.99 -9.77 18.45
N VAL A 23 19.38 -9.03 19.48
CA VAL A 23 18.61 -7.85 19.94
C VAL A 23 18.54 -6.79 18.83
N VAL A 24 19.65 -6.53 18.13
CA VAL A 24 19.68 -5.61 16.98
C VAL A 24 18.75 -6.08 15.85
N MET A 25 18.76 -7.37 15.52
CA MET A 25 17.87 -7.94 14.50
C MET A 25 16.39 -7.81 14.88
N LEU A 26 16.05 -8.03 16.15
CA LEU A 26 14.68 -7.90 16.65
C LEU A 26 14.20 -6.45 16.59
N THR A 27 15.02 -5.49 17.04
CA THR A 27 14.65 -4.06 17.00
C THR A 27 14.44 -3.58 15.57
N LEU A 28 15.31 -3.99 14.64
CA LEU A 28 15.17 -3.66 13.22
C LEU A 28 13.87 -4.26 12.64
N SER A 29 13.58 -5.52 12.97
CA SER A 29 12.37 -6.20 12.53
C SER A 29 11.09 -5.52 13.05
N PHE A 30 11.08 -5.07 14.30
CA PHE A 30 9.95 -4.31 14.84
C PHE A 30 9.78 -2.93 14.17
N MET A 31 10.88 -2.27 13.80
CA MET A 31 10.86 -1.00 13.08
C MET A 31 10.25 -1.18 11.68
N ILE A 32 10.67 -2.22 10.94
CA ILE A 32 10.13 -2.56 9.62
C ILE A 32 8.64 -2.89 9.73
N GLN A 33 8.23 -3.70 10.71
CA GLN A 33 6.83 -4.03 10.93
C GLN A 33 5.99 -2.79 11.25
N LYS A 34 6.50 -1.85 12.06
CA LYS A 34 5.83 -0.57 12.32
C LYS A 34 5.69 0.27 11.06
N PHE A 35 6.73 0.31 10.21
CA PHE A 35 6.68 1.01 8.93
C PHE A 35 5.64 0.40 7.98
N LEU A 36 5.59 -0.93 7.86
CA LEU A 36 4.63 -1.64 7.01
C LEU A 36 3.20 -1.58 7.55
N LYS A 37 3.02 -1.59 8.88
CA LYS A 37 1.73 -1.41 9.55
C LYS A 37 1.25 0.03 9.55
N SER A 38 2.11 1.00 9.22
CA SER A 38 1.64 2.34 8.84
C SER A 38 0.84 2.17 7.55
N SER A 39 -0.46 1.97 7.77
CA SER A 39 -1.48 1.48 6.86
C SER A 39 -1.50 2.19 5.52
N GLU A 40 -0.93 3.39 5.44
CA GLU A 40 -0.84 4.17 4.23
C GLU A 40 -0.08 3.50 3.09
N PHE A 41 0.97 2.71 3.34
CA PHE A 41 1.75 2.16 2.21
C PHE A 41 0.98 1.08 1.47
N ILE A 42 0.42 0.11 2.20
CA ILE A 42 -0.41 -0.94 1.61
C ILE A 42 -1.72 -0.38 1.08
N GLN A 43 -2.35 0.59 1.78
CA GLN A 43 -3.56 1.24 1.29
C GLN A 43 -3.33 2.07 0.02
N LYS A 44 -2.19 2.79 -0.10
CA LYS A 44 -1.83 3.53 -1.31
C LYS A 44 -1.55 2.59 -2.49
N LEU A 45 -0.96 1.42 -2.24
CA LEU A 45 -0.69 0.45 -3.30
C LEU A 45 -1.93 -0.34 -3.74
N SER A 46 -2.84 -0.69 -2.83
CA SER A 46 -4.02 -1.48 -3.18
C SER A 46 -5.25 -0.63 -3.51
N ILE A 47 -5.64 0.33 -2.67
CA ILE A 47 -6.94 1.00 -2.79
C ILE A 47 -6.95 2.04 -3.92
N GLN A 48 -5.85 2.80 -4.06
CA GLN A 48 -5.77 3.90 -5.03
C GLN A 48 -5.89 3.47 -6.51
N PRO A 49 -5.23 2.39 -6.99
CA PRO A 49 -5.39 1.97 -8.38
C PRO A 49 -6.78 1.41 -8.66
N TRP A 50 -7.38 0.64 -7.74
CA TRP A 50 -8.74 0.11 -7.92
C TRP A 50 -9.78 1.22 -7.99
N GLY A 51 -9.64 2.29 -7.19
CA GLY A 51 -10.52 3.45 -7.26
C GLY A 51 -10.46 4.17 -8.62
N ARG A 52 -9.25 4.29 -9.22
CA ARG A 52 -9.10 4.85 -10.57
C ARG A 52 -9.64 3.93 -11.66
N LEU A 53 -9.39 2.62 -11.55
CA LEU A 53 -9.88 1.64 -12.52
C LEU A 53 -11.41 1.57 -12.50
N ASN A 54 -12.02 1.57 -11.32
CA ASN A 54 -13.47 1.62 -11.16
C ASN A 54 -14.06 2.88 -11.81
N GLY A 55 -13.37 4.02 -11.65
CA GLY A 55 -13.69 5.27 -12.34
C GLY A 55 -13.74 5.14 -13.86
N MET A 56 -12.73 4.48 -14.44
CA MET A 56 -12.63 4.26 -15.88
C MET A 56 -13.74 3.33 -16.38
N ILE A 57 -14.00 2.24 -15.66
CA ILE A 57 -15.03 1.25 -16.02
C ILE A 57 -16.43 1.87 -15.96
N GLN A 58 -16.75 2.63 -14.91
CA GLN A 58 -18.12 3.11 -14.69
C GLN A 58 -18.41 4.44 -15.37
N CYS A 59 -17.43 5.35 -15.43
CA CYS A 59 -17.64 6.72 -15.89
C CYS A 59 -16.75 7.13 -17.06
N GLY A 60 -15.88 6.24 -17.54
CA GLY A 60 -14.95 6.54 -18.63
C GLY A 60 -13.86 7.55 -18.27
N VAL A 61 -13.63 7.80 -16.98
CA VAL A 61 -12.65 8.79 -16.52
C VAL A 61 -11.67 8.17 -15.52
N TRP A 62 -10.40 8.56 -15.60
CA TRP A 62 -9.34 8.10 -14.68
C TRP A 62 -9.39 8.75 -13.28
N LYS A 63 -10.61 9.00 -12.78
CA LYS A 63 -10.90 9.58 -11.47
C LYS A 63 -11.97 8.73 -10.80
N PRO A 64 -11.95 8.61 -9.46
CA PRO A 64 -12.98 7.88 -8.73
C PRO A 64 -14.37 8.46 -9.04
N CYS A 65 -15.31 7.59 -9.35
CA CYS A 65 -16.69 7.93 -9.64
C CYS A 65 -17.62 6.82 -9.13
N GLY A 66 -18.90 7.11 -8.88
CA GLY A 66 -19.87 6.16 -8.32
C GLY A 66 -20.79 6.79 -7.27
N VAL A 67 -21.46 5.96 -6.46
CA VAL A 67 -22.54 6.34 -5.52
C VAL A 67 -22.16 7.45 -4.53
N GLU A 68 -20.88 7.56 -4.17
CA GLU A 68 -20.37 8.54 -3.19
C GLU A 68 -19.84 9.84 -3.84
N VAL A 69 -19.69 9.91 -5.17
CA VAL A 69 -19.04 11.04 -5.84
C VAL A 69 -19.94 11.59 -6.96
N LYS A 70 -20.35 12.86 -6.83
CA LYS A 70 -21.15 13.61 -7.82
C LYS A 70 -20.34 13.98 -9.08
N VAL A 71 -19.65 13.02 -9.71
CA VAL A 71 -19.11 13.24 -11.06
C VAL A 71 -20.14 12.71 -12.04
N PRO A 72 -20.67 13.52 -12.98
CA PRO A 72 -21.57 13.00 -14.01
C PRO A 72 -20.81 11.95 -14.80
N GLY A 73 -21.31 10.71 -14.79
CA GLY A 73 -20.70 9.62 -15.54
C GLY A 73 -20.77 9.93 -17.03
N MET A 74 -19.64 10.35 -17.63
CA MET A 74 -19.50 10.59 -19.07
C MET A 74 -19.36 9.28 -19.87
N HIS A 75 -19.77 8.15 -19.30
CA HIS A 75 -19.69 6.90 -20.02
C HIS A 75 -20.68 6.93 -21.20
N PRO A 76 -20.28 6.52 -22.42
CA PRO A 76 -21.17 6.50 -23.59
C PRO A 76 -22.46 5.69 -23.36
N ASN A 77 -22.44 4.76 -22.42
CA ASN A 77 -23.61 3.99 -21.97
C ASN A 77 -24.66 4.84 -21.22
N THR A 78 -24.27 5.96 -20.62
CA THR A 78 -25.12 6.85 -19.84
C THR A 78 -25.76 7.94 -20.70
N ALA A 79 -25.31 8.11 -21.95
CA ALA A 79 -25.95 9.02 -22.89
C ALA A 79 -27.39 8.56 -23.18
N GLU A 80 -28.32 9.51 -23.32
CA GLU A 80 -29.69 9.20 -23.72
C GLU A 80 -29.68 8.47 -25.07
N ARG A 81 -29.99 7.17 -25.03
CA ARG A 81 -30.09 6.35 -26.24
C ARG A 81 -31.37 6.77 -26.95
N VAL A 82 -31.23 7.34 -28.14
CA VAL A 82 -32.37 7.57 -29.03
C VAL A 82 -32.80 6.21 -29.57
N LEU A 83 -34.02 5.77 -29.26
CA LEU A 83 -34.60 4.57 -29.85
C LEU A 83 -34.78 4.82 -31.35
N SER A 84 -34.05 4.09 -32.20
CA SER A 84 -34.21 4.18 -33.65
C SER A 84 -35.52 3.54 -34.16
N LEU A 85 -36.25 2.83 -33.28
CA LEU A 85 -37.52 2.18 -33.60
C LEU A 85 -38.54 2.54 -32.51
N ASP A 86 -39.65 3.18 -32.90
CA ASP A 86 -40.78 3.45 -32.01
C ASP A 86 -41.69 2.21 -31.93
N PRO A 87 -41.76 1.51 -30.78
CA PRO A 87 -42.56 0.31 -30.63
C PRO A 87 -44.07 0.55 -30.74
N LYS A 88 -44.53 1.81 -30.79
CA LYS A 88 -45.95 2.15 -30.99
C LYS A 88 -46.39 2.10 -32.47
N THR A 89 -45.45 1.92 -33.39
CA THR A 89 -45.71 1.89 -34.84
C THR A 89 -45.71 0.48 -35.44
N LEU A 90 -45.66 -0.56 -34.59
CA LEU A 90 -45.78 -1.98 -34.95
C LEU A 90 -47.18 -2.54 -34.71
#